data_AF-A0A8J3IBS5-F1
#
_entry.id   AF-A0A8J3IBS5-F1
#
_cell.length_a   1.000
_cell.length_b   1.000
_cell.length_c   1.000
_cell.angle_alpha   90.00
_cell.angle_beta   90.00
_cell.angle_gamma   90.00
#
_symmetry.space_group_name_H-M   'P 1'
#
loop_
_entity.id
_entity.type
_entity.pdbx_description
1 polymer ?
#
loop_
_entity_poly.entity_id
_entity_poly.type
_entity_poly.pdbx_seq_one_letter_code
_entity_poly.pdbx_strand_id
1 'polypeptide(L)'
;MKLSTYARQQGISYKTAWRWYKAGMLDAYQTETGTVIVRDPQTVQPLTGRIALYARVSSLDQKEDLTRQLARLKDYAAAKGYQVSKEVTEIASGLNDKRPKLEKLLADSSIGTIIVENRDRLTRFGAHYIVTLLEAQGRHVEMIFQTDTDDELVDDFVSVITSMAARMYGRPHSKRRAEKIKQCVEHVMQDEEPEECSSSRAIGSNETSMMHNKRSL
;
A
#
# COMPACT_ATOMS: atom_id res chain seq x y z
N MET A 1 -14.81 13.71 -10.61
CA MET A 1 -15.70 14.87 -10.36
C MET A 1 -15.61 15.90 -11.50
N LYS A 2 -16.67 16.64 -11.86
CA LYS A 2 -16.57 17.77 -12.83
C LYS A 2 -15.74 18.92 -12.23
N LEU A 3 -14.91 19.58 -13.04
CA LEU A 3 -14.04 20.69 -12.58
C LEU A 3 -14.79 21.84 -11.89
N SER A 4 -16.03 22.14 -12.31
CA SER A 4 -16.88 23.14 -11.67
C SER A 4 -17.39 22.72 -10.29
N THR A 5 -17.65 21.43 -10.08
CA THR A 5 -18.00 20.87 -8.76
C THR A 5 -16.77 20.86 -7.85
N TYR A 6 -15.61 20.44 -8.37
CA TYR A 6 -14.34 20.46 -7.64
C TYR A 6 -13.98 21.87 -7.15
N ALA A 7 -14.11 22.89 -8.01
CA ALA A 7 -13.87 24.28 -7.63
C ALA A 7 -14.76 24.74 -6.46
N ARG A 8 -16.05 24.39 -6.47
CA ARG A 8 -16.98 24.70 -5.38
C ARG A 8 -16.62 23.98 -4.08
N GLN A 9 -16.26 22.69 -4.15
CA GLN A 9 -15.88 21.91 -2.96
C GLN A 9 -14.61 22.44 -2.30
N GLN A 10 -13.61 22.82 -3.11
CA GLN A 10 -12.33 23.37 -2.62
C GLN A 10 -12.39 24.87 -2.29
N GLY A 11 -13.58 25.51 -2.36
CA GLY A 11 -13.75 26.94 -2.06
C GLY A 11 -13.07 27.90 -3.04
N ILE A 12 -12.62 27.43 -4.21
CA ILE A 12 -11.87 28.23 -5.19
C ILE A 12 -12.72 28.66 -6.38
N SER A 13 -12.31 29.73 -7.06
CA SER A 13 -12.96 30.14 -8.31
C SER A 13 -12.75 29.10 -9.41
N TYR A 14 -13.73 28.92 -10.30
CA TYR A 14 -13.59 28.07 -11.48
C TYR A 14 -12.37 28.47 -12.35
N LYS A 15 -12.09 29.77 -12.47
CA LYS A 15 -10.89 30.29 -13.17
C LYS A 15 -9.57 29.92 -12.49
N THR A 16 -9.59 29.57 -11.20
CA THR A 16 -8.42 29.06 -10.47
C THR A 16 -8.23 27.58 -10.79
N ALA A 17 -9.28 26.77 -10.62
CA ALA A 17 -9.26 25.34 -10.94
C ALA A 17 -8.89 25.06 -12.41
N TRP A 18 -9.39 25.87 -13.36
CA TRP A 18 -9.03 25.79 -14.77
C TRP A 18 -7.54 26.10 -15.04
N ARG A 19 -6.97 27.07 -14.31
CA ARG A 19 -5.53 27.37 -14.41
C ARG A 19 -4.68 26.22 -13.89
N TRP A 20 -5.06 25.62 -12.76
CA TRP A 20 -4.36 24.44 -12.21
C TRP A 20 -4.43 23.23 -13.14
N TYR A 21 -5.59 22.95 -13.75
CA TYR A 21 -5.71 21.93 -14.79
C TYR A 21 -4.79 22.21 -15.99
N LYS A 22 -4.82 23.43 -16.55
CA LYS A 22 -3.96 23.82 -17.68
C LYS A 22 -2.46 23.83 -17.34
N ALA A 23 -2.10 23.94 -16.06
CA ALA A 23 -0.74 23.85 -15.55
C ALA A 23 -0.31 22.40 -15.17
N GLY A 24 -1.18 21.40 -15.33
CA GLY A 24 -0.88 20.01 -14.97
C GLY A 24 -0.87 19.72 -13.47
N MET A 25 -1.36 20.64 -12.63
CA MET A 25 -1.36 20.52 -11.16
C MET A 25 -2.56 19.72 -10.60
N LEU A 26 -3.44 19.24 -11.47
CA LEU A 26 -4.60 18.42 -11.13
C LEU A 26 -4.57 17.14 -11.94
N ASP A 27 -4.71 15.97 -11.30
CA ASP A 27 -5.04 14.74 -12.01
C ASP A 27 -6.46 14.88 -12.57
N ALA A 28 -6.55 15.20 -13.86
CA ALA A 28 -7.80 15.47 -14.54
C ALA A 28 -7.65 15.21 -16.03
N TYR A 29 -8.72 14.72 -16.65
CA TYR A 29 -8.79 14.48 -18.09
C TYR A 29 -9.94 15.25 -18.72
N GLN A 30 -9.80 15.60 -20.00
CA GLN A 30 -10.85 16.23 -20.79
C GLN A 30 -11.54 15.15 -21.64
N THR A 31 -12.86 15.13 -21.58
CA THR A 31 -13.70 14.30 -22.46
C THR A 31 -13.80 14.90 -23.86
N GLU A 32 -14.19 14.10 -24.85
CA GLU A 32 -14.40 14.54 -26.25
C GLU A 32 -15.40 15.71 -26.36
N THR A 33 -16.35 15.81 -25.43
CA THR A 33 -17.31 16.94 -25.31
C THR A 33 -16.72 18.21 -24.69
N GLY A 34 -15.39 18.25 -24.45
CA GLY A 34 -14.68 19.37 -23.85
C GLY A 34 -14.83 19.48 -22.32
N THR A 35 -15.61 18.63 -21.67
CA THR A 35 -15.80 18.67 -20.20
C THR A 35 -14.57 18.11 -19.49
N VAL A 36 -13.99 18.87 -18.55
CA VAL A 36 -12.87 18.44 -17.69
C VAL A 36 -13.38 17.73 -16.44
N ILE A 37 -12.86 16.52 -16.22
CA ILE A 37 -13.16 15.64 -15.08
C ILE A 37 -11.90 15.45 -14.25
N VAL A 38 -11.91 15.96 -13.02
CA VAL A 38 -10.87 15.75 -12.01
C VAL A 38 -11.02 14.36 -11.41
N ARG A 39 -9.93 13.60 -11.38
CA ARG A 39 -9.78 12.34 -10.65
C ARG A 39 -9.31 12.69 -9.24
N ASP A 40 -10.28 13.00 -8.38
CA ASP A 40 -9.99 13.36 -6.99
C ASP A 40 -10.07 12.10 -6.10
N PRO A 41 -8.93 11.54 -5.62
CA PRO A 41 -8.94 10.42 -4.68
C PRO A 41 -9.47 10.82 -3.29
N GLN A 42 -9.55 12.12 -2.97
CA GLN A 42 -10.16 12.66 -1.75
C GLN A 42 -11.65 13.00 -1.95
N THR A 43 -12.33 12.35 -2.90
CA THR A 43 -13.80 12.39 -2.94
C THR A 43 -14.32 11.59 -1.74
N VAL A 44 -14.37 12.23 -0.56
CA VAL A 44 -15.05 11.73 0.63
C VAL A 44 -16.53 11.71 0.32
N GLN A 45 -16.98 10.63 -0.32
CA GLN A 45 -18.38 10.33 -0.51
C GLN A 45 -19.02 10.32 0.89
N PRO A 46 -20.20 10.95 1.08
CA PRO A 46 -20.81 11.02 2.40
C PRO A 46 -20.94 9.60 2.96
N LEU A 47 -20.32 9.36 4.10
CA LEU A 47 -20.20 8.06 4.74
C LEU A 47 -21.58 7.53 5.08
N THR A 48 -22.17 6.78 4.15
CA THR A 48 -23.57 6.36 4.22
C THR A 48 -23.61 5.02 4.95
N GLY A 49 -23.49 5.08 6.27
CA GLY A 49 -23.49 3.91 7.14
C GLY A 49 -22.37 3.95 8.19
N ARG A 50 -22.26 2.87 8.95
CA ARG A 50 -21.27 2.74 10.03
C ARG A 50 -19.85 2.57 9.49
N ILE A 51 -18.87 3.02 10.27
CA ILE A 51 -17.45 2.90 9.93
C ILE A 51 -16.85 1.72 10.70
N ALA A 52 -16.12 0.86 10.00
CA ALA A 52 -15.40 -0.26 10.59
C ALA A 52 -13.90 -0.17 10.30
N LEU A 53 -13.07 -0.52 11.29
CA LEU A 53 -11.64 -0.71 11.11
C LEU A 53 -11.35 -2.20 10.89
N TYR A 54 -10.53 -2.55 9.89
CA TYR A 54 -10.06 -3.92 9.68
C TYR A 54 -8.53 -4.00 9.69
N ALA A 55 -8.00 -4.84 10.57
CA ALA A 55 -6.58 -5.09 10.78
C ALA A 55 -6.28 -6.59 10.64
N ARG A 56 -5.17 -6.94 9.97
CA ARG A 56 -4.79 -8.30 9.59
C ARG A 56 -3.28 -8.51 9.74
N VAL A 57 -2.88 -9.60 10.36
CA VAL A 57 -1.51 -10.14 10.28
C VAL A 57 -1.52 -11.61 9.85
N SER A 58 -0.43 -12.11 9.29
CA SER A 58 -0.37 -13.50 8.81
C SER A 58 -0.15 -14.54 9.91
N SER A 59 0.66 -14.22 10.93
CA SER A 59 1.01 -15.14 12.03
C SER A 59 0.53 -14.66 13.41
N LEU A 60 0.51 -15.57 14.38
CA LEU A 60 0.21 -15.25 15.78
C LEU A 60 1.33 -14.43 16.44
N ASP A 61 2.57 -14.57 15.96
CA ASP A 61 3.74 -13.90 16.50
C ASP A 61 3.70 -12.38 16.20
N GLN A 62 3.07 -12.00 15.09
CA GLN A 62 2.77 -10.60 14.71
C GLN A 62 1.62 -9.95 15.52
N LYS A 63 1.22 -10.50 16.67
CA LYS A 63 0.12 -9.97 17.49
C LYS A 63 0.38 -8.54 18.00
N GLU A 64 1.65 -8.18 18.22
CA GLU A 64 2.03 -6.80 18.56
C GLU A 64 1.82 -5.87 17.36
N ASP A 65 2.19 -6.29 16.15
CA ASP A 65 1.93 -5.55 14.91
C ASP A 65 0.45 -5.32 14.65
N LEU A 66 -0.38 -6.35 14.87
CA LEU A 66 -1.84 -6.25 14.78
C LEU A 66 -2.40 -5.17 15.72
N THR A 67 -1.80 -5.04 16.92
CA THR A 67 -2.18 -4.02 17.91
C THR A 67 -1.70 -2.62 17.49
N ARG A 68 -0.45 -2.50 17.01
CA ARG A 68 0.11 -1.24 16.48
C ARG A 68 -0.66 -0.74 15.25
N GLN A 69 -1.02 -1.64 14.34
CA GLN A 69 -1.84 -1.37 13.17
C GLN A 69 -3.24 -0.87 13.57
N LEU A 70 -3.91 -1.56 14.50
CA LEU A 70 -5.22 -1.11 14.97
C LEU A 70 -5.17 0.28 15.61
N ALA A 71 -4.11 0.61 16.36
CA ALA A 71 -3.91 1.96 16.90
C ALA A 71 -3.82 3.00 15.78
N ARG A 72 -2.98 2.78 14.75
CA ARG A 72 -2.86 3.68 13.59
C ARG A 72 -4.19 3.88 12.85
N LEU A 73 -5.00 2.83 12.72
CA LEU A 73 -6.36 2.92 12.14
C LEU A 73 -7.30 3.80 12.99
N LYS A 74 -7.22 3.72 14.32
CA LYS A 74 -8.01 4.57 15.24
C LYS A 74 -7.56 6.03 15.16
N ASP A 75 -6.26 6.29 15.19
CA ASP A 75 -5.69 7.63 15.13
C ASP A 75 -6.07 8.33 13.81
N TYR A 76 -6.01 7.59 12.69
CA TYR A 76 -6.47 8.05 11.38
C TYR A 76 -7.96 8.41 11.38
N ALA A 77 -8.81 7.51 11.90
CA ALA A 77 -10.25 7.75 12.00
C ALA A 77 -10.57 8.96 12.89
N ALA A 78 -9.90 9.10 14.04
CA ALA A 78 -10.05 10.24 14.93
C ALA A 78 -9.62 11.55 14.26
N ALA A 79 -8.49 11.57 13.55
CA ALA A 79 -8.02 12.74 12.80
C ALA A 79 -8.95 13.16 11.66
N LYS A 80 -9.66 12.20 11.05
CA LYS A 80 -10.73 12.43 10.06
C LYS A 80 -12.08 12.84 10.67
N GLY A 81 -12.22 12.81 12.01
CA GLY A 81 -13.49 13.05 12.70
C GLY A 81 -14.50 11.90 12.59
N TYR A 82 -14.04 10.69 12.24
CA TYR A 82 -14.88 9.52 12.02
C TYR A 82 -15.28 8.83 13.32
N GLN A 83 -16.56 8.48 13.44
CA GLN A 83 -17.07 7.67 14.55
C GLN A 83 -16.97 6.17 14.21
N VAL A 84 -15.90 5.53 14.71
CA VAL A 84 -15.69 4.09 14.57
C VAL A 84 -16.80 3.33 15.29
N SER A 85 -17.53 2.50 14.55
CA SER A 85 -18.64 1.68 15.06
C SER A 85 -18.24 0.23 15.33
N LYS A 86 -17.15 -0.25 14.72
CA LYS A 86 -16.73 -1.65 14.76
C LYS A 86 -15.22 -1.76 14.55
N GLU A 87 -14.55 -2.60 15.33
CA GLU A 87 -13.14 -2.90 15.19
C GLU A 87 -12.99 -4.40 14.94
N VAL A 88 -12.27 -4.77 13.88
CA VAL A 88 -12.13 -6.17 13.46
C VAL A 88 -10.65 -6.48 13.26
N THR A 89 -10.11 -7.34 14.11
CA THR A 89 -8.73 -7.83 14.04
C THR A 89 -8.71 -9.30 13.64
N GLU A 90 -7.85 -9.71 12.71
CA GLU A 90 -7.78 -11.08 12.21
C GLU A 90 -6.33 -11.56 12.05
N ILE A 91 -6.11 -12.86 12.28
CA ILE A 91 -4.82 -13.52 12.13
C ILE A 91 -5.00 -14.59 11.05
N ALA A 92 -4.57 -14.27 9.84
CA ALA A 92 -4.66 -15.10 8.64
C ALA A 92 -3.85 -14.48 7.49
N SER A 93 -3.27 -15.32 6.63
CA SER A 93 -2.65 -14.88 5.36
C SER A 93 -3.64 -14.10 4.47
N GLY A 94 -3.12 -13.12 3.75
CA GLY A 94 -3.86 -12.33 2.77
C GLY A 94 -4.40 -13.15 1.59
N LEU A 95 -3.87 -14.37 1.38
CA LEU A 95 -4.33 -15.37 0.40
C LEU A 95 -5.53 -16.21 0.87
N ASN A 96 -5.83 -16.24 2.17
CA ASN A 96 -6.98 -17.00 2.66
C ASN A 96 -8.28 -16.28 2.26
N ASP A 97 -9.04 -16.88 1.36
CA ASP A 97 -10.36 -16.40 0.94
C ASP A 97 -11.43 -16.63 2.01
N LYS A 98 -11.27 -17.68 2.83
CA LYS A 98 -12.17 -18.07 3.92
C LYS A 98 -11.78 -17.47 5.26
N ARG A 99 -11.78 -16.13 5.32
CA ARG A 99 -11.48 -15.35 6.52
C ARG A 99 -12.78 -14.97 7.26
N PRO A 100 -13.15 -15.67 8.35
CA PRO A 100 -14.50 -15.59 8.91
C PRO A 100 -14.84 -14.23 9.54
N LYS A 101 -13.85 -13.40 9.89
CA LYS A 101 -14.12 -12.04 10.37
C LYS A 101 -14.26 -11.05 9.20
N LEU A 102 -13.43 -11.17 8.16
CA LEU A 102 -13.60 -10.39 6.94
C LEU A 102 -14.92 -10.72 6.22
N GLU A 103 -15.27 -11.99 6.06
CA GLU A 103 -16.56 -12.42 5.47
C GLU A 103 -17.75 -11.78 6.21
N LYS A 104 -17.76 -11.84 7.54
CA LYS A 104 -18.80 -11.20 8.37
C LYS A 104 -18.80 -9.68 8.26
N LEU A 105 -17.67 -9.04 7.97
CA LEU A 105 -17.58 -7.60 7.78
C LEU A 105 -18.09 -7.18 6.39
N LEU A 106 -17.74 -7.95 5.35
CA LEU A 106 -18.23 -7.73 3.99
C LEU A 106 -19.73 -8.00 3.87
N ALA A 107 -20.27 -9.01 4.57
CA ALA A 107 -21.70 -9.31 4.60
C ALA A 107 -22.55 -8.33 5.45
N ASP A 108 -21.93 -7.55 6.35
CA ASP A 108 -22.62 -6.59 7.21
C ASP A 108 -22.96 -5.30 6.45
N SER A 109 -24.13 -5.26 5.84
CA SER A 109 -24.63 -4.11 5.07
C SER A 109 -24.88 -2.86 5.91
N SER A 110 -24.75 -2.91 7.24
CA SER A 110 -24.80 -1.69 8.08
C SER A 110 -23.48 -0.90 8.06
N ILE A 111 -22.38 -1.53 7.64
CA ILE A 111 -21.07 -0.90 7.47
C ILE A 111 -20.99 -0.21 6.11
N GLY A 112 -21.02 1.12 6.11
CA GLY A 112 -20.88 1.96 4.92
C GLY A 112 -19.43 2.07 4.44
N THR A 113 -18.46 2.10 5.37
CA THR A 113 -17.03 2.17 5.02
C THR A 113 -16.16 1.28 5.89
N ILE A 114 -15.21 0.59 5.24
CA ILE A 114 -14.18 -0.22 5.87
C ILE A 114 -12.84 0.50 5.70
N ILE A 115 -12.16 0.82 6.80
CA ILE A 115 -10.83 1.43 6.79
C ILE A 115 -9.79 0.33 7.01
N VAL A 116 -8.81 0.27 6.11
CA VAL A 116 -7.66 -0.65 6.17
C VAL A 116 -6.36 0.14 6.06
N GLU A 117 -5.27 -0.44 6.54
CA GLU A 117 -3.97 0.23 6.53
C GLU A 117 -3.41 0.35 5.11
N ASN A 118 -3.41 -0.75 4.36
CA ASN A 118 -3.10 -0.79 2.92
C ASN A 118 -3.88 -1.92 2.24
N ARG A 119 -3.61 -2.12 0.94
CA ARG A 119 -4.31 -3.09 0.09
C ARG A 119 -4.10 -4.55 0.56
N ASP A 120 -2.86 -4.95 0.86
CA ASP A 120 -2.58 -6.32 1.31
C ASP A 120 -3.22 -6.68 2.67
N ARG A 121 -3.42 -5.69 3.54
CA ARG A 121 -4.17 -5.92 4.79
C ARG A 121 -5.63 -6.30 4.53
N LEU A 122 -6.24 -5.83 3.45
CA LEU A 122 -7.53 -6.34 2.96
C LEU A 122 -7.38 -7.74 2.34
N THR A 123 -6.52 -7.90 1.33
CA THR A 123 -6.20 -9.20 0.69
C THR A 123 -5.03 -9.08 -0.28
N ARG A 124 -4.26 -10.17 -0.43
CA ARG A 124 -3.14 -10.27 -1.38
C ARG A 124 -3.61 -10.21 -2.85
N PHE A 125 -4.80 -10.73 -3.16
CA PHE A 125 -5.36 -10.76 -4.52
C PHE A 125 -6.85 -10.42 -4.56
N GLY A 126 -7.29 -9.76 -5.63
CA GLY A 126 -8.72 -9.46 -5.82
C GLY A 126 -9.26 -8.29 -5.01
N ALA A 127 -8.40 -7.51 -4.34
CA ALA A 127 -8.80 -6.29 -3.61
C ALA A 127 -9.64 -5.34 -4.49
N HIS A 128 -9.29 -5.17 -5.77
CA HIS A 128 -10.08 -4.39 -6.71
C HIS A 128 -11.51 -4.90 -6.87
N TYR A 129 -11.72 -6.22 -6.97
CA TYR A 129 -13.07 -6.80 -7.04
C TYR A 129 -13.87 -6.54 -5.76
N ILE A 130 -13.24 -6.65 -4.58
CA ILE A 130 -13.88 -6.33 -3.30
C ILE A 130 -14.32 -4.86 -3.27
N VAL A 131 -13.44 -3.95 -3.66
CA VAL A 131 -13.75 -2.50 -3.74
C VAL A 131 -14.90 -2.24 -4.70
N THR A 132 -14.83 -2.71 -5.95
CA THR A 132 -15.89 -2.50 -6.94
C THR A 132 -17.24 -3.10 -6.54
N LEU A 133 -17.25 -4.27 -5.88
CA LEU A 133 -18.49 -4.89 -5.38
C LEU A 133 -19.10 -4.13 -4.19
N LEU A 134 -18.28 -3.52 -3.34
CA LEU A 134 -18.74 -2.64 -2.27
C LEU A 134 -19.23 -1.29 -2.83
N GLU A 135 -18.53 -0.70 -3.79
CA GLU A 135 -18.92 0.55 -4.45
C GLU A 135 -20.27 0.41 -5.17
N ALA A 136 -20.53 -0.74 -5.80
CA ALA A 136 -21.83 -1.08 -6.38
C ALA A 136 -22.98 -1.16 -5.34
N GLN A 137 -22.66 -1.32 -4.06
CA GLN A 137 -23.60 -1.29 -2.93
C GLN A 137 -23.67 0.10 -2.25
N GLY A 138 -22.96 1.11 -2.76
CA GLY A 138 -22.82 2.41 -2.09
C GLY A 138 -21.94 2.37 -0.84
N ARG A 139 -21.03 1.39 -0.76
CA ARG A 139 -20.09 1.17 0.35
C ARG A 139 -18.66 1.39 -0.12
N HIS A 140 -17.75 1.75 0.77
CA HIS A 140 -16.39 2.12 0.40
C HIS A 140 -15.31 1.38 1.20
N VAL A 141 -14.12 1.29 0.63
CA VAL A 141 -12.91 0.91 1.36
C VAL A 141 -11.95 2.09 1.30
N GLU A 142 -11.51 2.58 2.47
CA GLU A 142 -10.50 3.63 2.58
C GLU A 142 -9.18 3.01 3.01
N MET A 143 -8.11 3.29 2.27
CA MET A 143 -6.76 2.78 2.52
C MET A 143 -5.87 3.92 2.98
N ILE A 144 -5.17 3.77 4.11
CA ILE A 144 -4.27 4.82 4.63
C ILE A 144 -3.04 4.98 3.73
N PHE A 145 -2.43 3.85 3.34
CA PHE A 145 -1.24 3.80 2.49
C PHE A 145 -1.55 3.12 1.15
N GLN A 146 -0.94 3.62 0.08
CA GLN A 146 -1.08 3.06 -1.27
C GLN A 146 -0.06 1.93 -1.54
N THR A 147 1.00 1.85 -0.73
CA THR A 147 2.04 0.82 -0.82
C THR A 147 1.72 -0.36 0.09
N ASP A 148 1.95 -1.56 -0.43
CA ASP A 148 1.93 -2.79 0.37
C ASP A 148 3.19 -2.88 1.25
N THR A 149 3.24 -3.87 2.14
CA THR A 149 4.41 -4.16 2.98
C THR A 149 5.00 -5.50 2.57
N ASP A 150 6.31 -5.57 2.41
CA ASP A 150 6.97 -6.73 1.81
C ASP A 150 7.11 -7.94 2.77
N ASP A 151 6.99 -7.70 4.09
CA ASP A 151 7.15 -8.66 5.19
C ASP A 151 6.42 -10.00 5.04
N GLU A 152 5.36 -10.06 4.23
CA GLU A 152 4.52 -11.25 4.03
C GLU A 152 4.52 -11.77 2.57
N LEU A 153 5.21 -11.10 1.64
CA LEU A 153 5.21 -11.47 0.22
C LEU A 153 5.86 -12.82 -0.06
N VAL A 154 7.00 -13.12 0.59
CA VAL A 154 7.74 -14.37 0.39
C VAL A 154 6.93 -15.57 0.86
N ASP A 155 6.32 -15.50 2.04
CA ASP A 155 5.51 -16.58 2.60
C ASP A 155 4.23 -16.84 1.78
N ASP A 156 3.59 -15.78 1.27
CA ASP A 156 2.44 -15.92 0.37
C ASP A 156 2.88 -16.51 -0.99
N PHE A 157 4.00 -16.08 -1.58
CA PHE A 157 4.54 -16.65 -2.82
C PHE A 157 4.88 -18.13 -2.69
N VAL A 158 5.57 -18.51 -1.61
CA VAL A 158 5.88 -19.90 -1.25
C VAL A 158 4.60 -20.70 -1.09
N SER A 159 3.58 -20.14 -0.43
CA SER A 159 2.27 -20.79 -0.26
C SER A 159 1.55 -21.06 -1.58
N VAL A 160 1.58 -20.11 -2.52
CA VAL A 160 1.02 -20.27 -3.88
C VAL A 160 1.74 -21.41 -4.62
N ILE A 161 3.08 -21.40 -4.66
CA ILE A 161 3.84 -22.46 -5.35
C ILE A 161 3.64 -23.82 -4.67
N THR A 162 3.56 -23.87 -3.33
CA THR A 162 3.27 -25.11 -2.59
C THR A 162 1.94 -25.71 -3.03
N SER A 163 0.91 -24.88 -3.17
CA SER A 163 -0.43 -25.27 -3.62
C SER A 163 -0.41 -25.78 -5.06
N MET A 164 0.24 -25.07 -5.97
CA MET A 164 0.41 -25.51 -7.37
C MET A 164 1.21 -26.81 -7.47
N ALA A 165 2.34 -26.92 -6.77
CA ALA A 165 3.17 -28.13 -6.75
C ALA A 165 2.44 -29.33 -6.15
N ALA A 166 1.63 -29.14 -5.12
CA ALA A 166 0.80 -30.21 -4.54
C ALA A 166 -0.27 -30.71 -5.53
N ARG A 167 -0.82 -29.82 -6.36
CA ARG A 167 -1.78 -30.17 -7.43
C ARG A 167 -1.11 -30.88 -8.62
N MET A 168 0.09 -30.45 -9.01
CA MET A 168 0.83 -31.03 -10.14
C MET A 168 1.53 -32.36 -9.83
N TYR A 169 2.11 -32.50 -8.63
CA TYR A 169 3.04 -33.58 -8.29
C TYR A 169 2.63 -34.40 -7.05
N GLY A 170 1.45 -34.11 -6.47
CA GLY A 170 0.96 -34.76 -5.26
C GLY A 170 1.55 -34.18 -3.96
N ARG A 171 0.86 -34.46 -2.84
CA ARG A 171 1.18 -33.93 -1.51
C ARG A 171 2.54 -34.32 -0.90
N PRO A 172 3.13 -35.53 -1.11
CA PRO A 172 4.31 -35.96 -0.33
C PRO A 172 5.54 -35.06 -0.44
N HIS A 173 5.69 -34.35 -1.56
CA HIS A 173 6.88 -33.54 -1.84
C HIS A 173 6.64 -32.03 -1.82
N SER A 174 5.40 -31.55 -1.68
CA SER A 174 5.09 -30.13 -1.81
C SER A 174 5.74 -29.29 -0.71
N LYS A 175 5.60 -29.67 0.57
CA LYS A 175 6.25 -28.95 1.70
C LYS A 175 7.77 -28.87 1.58
N ARG A 176 8.45 -29.98 1.25
CA ARG A 176 9.93 -29.99 1.13
C ARG A 176 10.42 -29.20 -0.10
N ARG A 177 9.60 -29.07 -1.14
CA ARG A 177 9.89 -28.18 -2.29
C ARG A 177 9.62 -26.72 -1.95
N ALA A 178 8.55 -26.43 -1.21
CA ALA A 178 8.22 -25.11 -0.70
C ALA A 178 9.37 -24.51 0.10
N GLU A 179 9.90 -25.27 1.06
CA GLU A 179 11.01 -24.85 1.92
C GLU A 179 12.26 -24.48 1.11
N LYS A 180 12.61 -25.30 0.11
CA LYS A 180 13.73 -25.01 -0.79
C LYS A 180 13.51 -23.75 -1.62
N ILE A 181 12.27 -23.53 -2.09
CA ILE A 181 11.91 -22.36 -2.88
C ILE A 181 11.95 -21.11 -2.00
N LYS A 182 11.47 -21.19 -0.75
CA LYS A 182 11.60 -20.12 0.25
C LYS A 182 13.06 -19.71 0.42
N GLN A 183 13.93 -20.67 0.73
CA GLN A 183 15.38 -20.43 0.89
C GLN A 183 16.04 -19.80 -0.35
N CYS A 184 15.66 -20.24 -1.57
CA CYS A 184 16.14 -19.64 -2.81
C CYS A 184 15.65 -18.20 -3.01
N VAL A 185 14.38 -17.92 -2.71
CA VAL A 185 13.79 -16.57 -2.82
C VAL A 185 14.42 -15.63 -1.78
N GLU A 186 14.57 -16.09 -0.53
CA GLU A 186 15.20 -15.31 0.54
C GLU A 186 16.66 -14.95 0.23
N HIS A 187 17.44 -15.86 -0.40
CA HIS A 187 18.78 -15.52 -0.90
C HIS A 187 18.74 -14.43 -1.96
N VAL A 188 17.91 -14.58 -3.00
CA VAL A 188 17.83 -13.61 -4.11
C VAL A 188 17.37 -12.22 -3.61
N MET A 189 16.50 -12.17 -2.60
CA MET A 189 16.05 -10.91 -2.00
C MET A 189 17.13 -10.21 -1.14
N GLN A 190 18.20 -10.91 -0.76
CA GLN A 190 19.34 -10.35 0.00
C GLN A 190 20.45 -9.81 -0.91
N ASP A 191 20.50 -10.24 -2.18
CA ASP A 191 21.50 -9.79 -3.17
C ASP A 191 21.15 -8.42 -3.80
N GLU A 192 20.01 -7.80 -3.46
CA GLU A 192 19.52 -6.54 -4.05
C GLU A 192 19.80 -5.25 -3.24
N GLU A 193 20.76 -5.24 -2.29
CA GLU A 193 21.31 -3.96 -1.82
C GLU A 193 22.31 -3.40 -2.84
N PRO A 194 22.05 -2.25 -3.50
CA PRO A 194 22.98 -1.69 -4.46
C PRO A 194 24.22 -1.13 -3.75
N GLU A 195 25.42 -1.51 -4.20
CA GLU A 195 26.64 -0.81 -3.80
C GLU A 195 26.48 0.69 -4.09
N GLU A 196 26.60 1.53 -3.06
CA GLU A 196 26.73 2.97 -3.25
C GLU A 196 27.93 3.24 -4.16
N CYS A 197 27.64 3.68 -5.39
CA CYS A 197 28.67 3.97 -6.39
C CYS A 197 29.52 5.16 -5.90
N SER A 198 30.63 4.83 -5.23
CA SER A 198 31.57 5.76 -4.63
C SER A 198 32.28 6.60 -5.69
N SER A 199 31.64 7.70 -6.09
CA SER A 199 32.20 8.67 -7.05
C SER A 199 33.26 9.58 -6.41
N SER A 200 34.26 9.00 -5.74
CA SER A 200 35.44 9.69 -5.22
C SER A 200 36.56 9.73 -6.27
N ARG A 201 36.29 10.36 -7.42
CA ARG A 201 37.35 10.67 -8.42
C ARG A 201 37.90 12.09 -8.26
N ALA A 202 38.94 12.15 -7.43
CA ALA A 202 40.15 12.96 -7.60
C ALA A 202 39.99 14.41 -8.12
N ILE A 203 39.97 15.37 -7.18
CA ILE A 203 40.61 16.67 -7.36
C ILE A 203 41.53 16.88 -6.15
N GLY A 204 42.86 16.82 -6.35
CA GLY A 204 43.82 17.20 -5.31
C GLY A 204 45.06 16.33 -5.16
N SER A 205 45.99 16.39 -6.11
CA SER A 205 47.40 16.02 -5.87
C SER A 205 48.34 16.74 -6.84
N ASN A 206 48.64 18.01 -6.55
CA ASN A 206 49.91 18.59 -7.00
C ASN A 206 50.99 18.12 -6.02
N GLU A 207 51.91 17.30 -6.51
CA GLU A 207 53.01 16.76 -5.70
C GLU A 207 54.06 17.82 -5.34
N THR A 208 54.71 17.61 -4.19
CA THR A 208 55.78 18.47 -3.67
C THR A 208 57.14 17.80 -3.89
N SER A 209 58.01 18.43 -4.68
CA SER A 209 59.43 18.09 -4.88
C SER A 209 60.05 19.18 -5.76
N MET A 210 61.27 19.71 -5.61
CA MET A 210 62.39 19.56 -4.64
C MET A 210 62.95 20.98 -4.35
N MET A 211 63.94 21.27 -3.49
CA MET A 211 64.91 20.50 -2.70
C MET A 211 65.34 21.35 -1.47
N HIS A 212 66.05 20.77 -0.49
CA HIS A 212 66.92 21.56 0.41
C HIS A 212 68.31 21.71 -0.22
N ASN A 213 68.91 22.91 -0.20
CA ASN A 213 70.37 23.01 -0.19
C ASN A 213 70.87 24.19 0.66
N LYS A 214 72.06 24.03 1.23
CA LYS A 214 72.57 24.77 2.38
C LYS A 214 73.17 26.13 1.99
N ARG A 215 73.08 27.10 2.91
CA ARG A 215 74.07 28.19 3.00
C ARG A 215 75.27 27.69 3.79
N SER A 216 76.47 27.84 3.23
CA SER A 216 77.69 28.22 3.98
C SER A 216 78.87 28.39 3.01
N LEU A 217 79.48 29.58 3.07
CA LEU A 217 80.82 29.98 2.60
C LEU A 217 81.20 29.60 1.15
#